data_AF-A0A1Q2KYG1-F1
#
_entry.id   AF-A0A1Q2KYG1-F1
#
_cell.length_a   1.000
_cell.length_b   1.000
_cell.length_c   1.000
_cell.angle_alpha   90.00
_cell.angle_beta   90.00
_cell.angle_gamma   90.00
#
_symmetry.space_group_name_H-M   'P 1'
#
loop_
_entity.id
_entity.type
_entity.pdbx_description
1 polymer ?
#
loop_
_entity_poly.entity_id
_entity_poly.type
_entity_poly.pdbx_seq_one_letter_code
_entity_poly.pdbx_strand_id
1 'polypeptide(L)'
;MKFANRRMSMVLLSLILISVLIVVNEWLYNGVMQVLVPITIIVSCTVILWNAKSLSVLRAVIVTGLVVLSIYMVLPEYTAKQAAAKIRTEFEGVGRVSFSVNTPVISDSFSPFQSDWYYTFEVIEREGTGYYLMMDPHSDDFMVKQNE
;
A
#
# COMPACT_ATOMS: atom_id res chain seq x y z
N MET A 1 3.58 27.12 -27.93
CA MET A 1 4.60 26.81 -26.92
C MET A 1 4.04 26.57 -25.50
N LYS A 2 3.15 27.43 -24.95
CA LYS A 2 2.56 27.26 -23.58
C LYS A 2 1.81 25.92 -23.35
N PHE A 3 1.13 25.38 -24.36
CA PHE A 3 0.37 24.12 -24.23
C PHE A 3 1.25 22.87 -24.11
N ALA A 4 2.41 22.84 -24.77
CA ALA A 4 3.34 21.72 -24.69
C ALA A 4 3.98 21.62 -23.30
N ASN A 5 4.35 22.76 -22.72
CA ASN A 5 4.95 22.82 -21.38
C ASN A 5 3.98 22.36 -20.27
N ARG A 6 2.70 22.72 -20.41
CA ARG A 6 1.65 22.29 -19.48
C ARG A 6 1.41 20.78 -19.50
N ARG A 7 1.37 20.20 -20.70
CA ARG A 7 1.18 18.77 -20.92
C ARG A 7 2.35 17.96 -20.35
N MET A 8 3.58 18.38 -20.65
CA MET A 8 4.80 17.78 -20.12
C MET A 8 4.85 17.85 -18.59
N SER A 9 4.47 19.00 -18.01
CA SER A 9 4.38 19.17 -16.55
C SER A 9 3.37 18.22 -15.90
N MET A 10 2.20 17.98 -16.50
CA MET A 10 1.20 17.05 -15.94
C MET A 10 1.69 15.60 -15.90
N VAL A 11 2.34 15.14 -16.98
CA VAL A 11 2.92 13.78 -17.01
C VAL A 11 4.03 13.66 -15.98
N LEU A 12 4.91 14.66 -15.88
CA LEU A 12 5.98 14.67 -14.88
C LEU A 12 5.42 14.59 -13.45
N LEU A 13 4.40 15.40 -13.12
CA LEU A 13 3.76 15.36 -11.81
C LEU A 13 3.13 13.99 -11.51
N SER A 14 2.56 13.35 -12.54
CA SER A 14 1.98 12.00 -12.41
C SER A 14 3.04 10.96 -12.11
N LEU A 15 4.18 11.01 -12.83
CA LEU A 15 5.30 10.11 -12.61
C LEU A 15 5.92 10.29 -11.22
N ILE A 16 6.02 11.54 -10.75
CA ILE A 16 6.47 11.84 -9.38
C ILE A 16 5.51 11.23 -8.37
N LEU A 17 4.19 11.42 -8.55
CA LEU A 17 3.20 10.87 -7.63
C LEU A 17 3.22 9.34 -7.59
N ILE A 18 3.32 8.68 -8.75
CA ILE A 18 3.45 7.23 -8.85
C ILE A 18 4.74 6.76 -8.14
N SER A 19 5.86 7.45 -8.36
CA SER A 19 7.14 7.13 -7.71
C SER A 19 7.04 7.24 -6.19
N VAL A 20 6.42 8.32 -5.69
CA VAL A 20 6.20 8.51 -4.25
C VAL A 20 5.33 7.39 -3.68
N LEU A 21 4.25 7.01 -4.38
CA LEU A 21 3.38 5.92 -3.94
C LEU A 21 4.13 4.59 -3.84
N ILE A 22 4.96 4.26 -4.83
CA ILE A 22 5.80 3.05 -4.81
C ILE A 22 6.79 3.10 -3.65
N VAL A 23 7.50 4.21 -3.46
CA VAL A 23 8.47 4.37 -2.36
C VAL A 23 7.79 4.24 -1.00
N VAL A 24 6.61 4.84 -0.83
CA VAL A 24 5.84 4.73 0.40
C VAL A 24 5.39 3.28 0.65
N ASN A 25 4.92 2.58 -0.39
CA ASN A 25 4.57 1.16 -0.28
C ASN A 25 5.77 0.33 0.21
N GLU A 26 6.93 0.47 -0.44
CA GLU A 26 8.12 -0.29 -0.08
C GLU A 26 8.65 0.05 1.32
N TRP A 27 8.70 1.34 1.68
CA TRP A 27 9.40 1.77 2.90
C TRP A 27 8.54 1.74 4.16
N LEU A 28 7.24 2.02 4.04
CA LEU A 28 6.34 2.08 5.20
C LEU A 28 5.48 0.81 5.33
N TYR A 29 5.06 0.27 4.20
CA TYR A 29 4.10 -0.84 4.13
C TYR A 29 4.74 -2.14 3.63
N ASN A 30 6.07 -2.22 3.54
CA ASN A 30 6.80 -3.42 3.13
C ASN A 30 6.26 -4.09 1.85
N GLY A 31 5.68 -3.31 0.92
CA GLY A 31 5.14 -3.83 -0.33
C GLY A 31 3.69 -4.37 -0.27
N VAL A 32 3.00 -4.37 0.88
CA VAL A 32 1.63 -4.93 0.96
C VAL A 32 0.54 -4.01 0.42
N MET A 33 0.80 -2.72 0.15
CA MET A 33 -0.24 -1.79 -0.33
C MET A 33 -0.66 -2.14 -1.76
N GLN A 34 -1.97 -2.11 -2.03
CA GLN A 34 -2.52 -2.36 -3.38
C GLN A 34 -2.36 -1.13 -4.28
N VAL A 35 -1.16 -0.91 -4.82
CA VAL A 35 -0.81 0.30 -5.59
C VAL A 35 -1.37 0.32 -7.02
N LEU A 36 -1.84 -0.81 -7.55
CA LEU A 36 -2.27 -0.88 -8.95
C LEU A 36 -3.46 0.03 -9.26
N VAL A 37 -4.43 0.10 -8.35
CA VAL A 37 -5.64 0.91 -8.52
C VAL A 37 -5.35 2.41 -8.53
N PRO A 38 -4.68 2.99 -7.52
CA PRO A 38 -4.32 4.41 -7.56
C PRO A 38 -3.43 4.75 -8.76
N ILE A 39 -2.51 3.87 -9.17
CA ILE A 39 -1.71 4.08 -10.40
C ILE A 39 -2.62 4.17 -11.63
N THR A 40 -3.56 3.23 -11.78
CA THR A 40 -4.50 3.21 -12.90
C THR A 40 -5.36 4.47 -12.95
N ILE A 41 -5.82 4.95 -11.78
CA ILE A 41 -6.59 6.18 -11.66
C ILE A 41 -5.74 7.40 -12.00
N ILE A 42 -4.51 7.50 -11.49
CA ILE A 42 -3.58 8.59 -11.83
C ILE A 42 -3.35 8.63 -13.35
N VAL A 43 -3.01 7.51 -13.97
CA VAL A 43 -2.77 7.43 -15.42
C VAL A 43 -4.02 7.84 -16.20
N SER A 44 -5.19 7.32 -15.81
CA SER A 44 -6.47 7.64 -16.47
C SER A 44 -6.78 9.14 -16.38
N CYS A 45 -6.62 9.73 -15.19
CA CYS A 45 -6.80 11.16 -14.96
C CYS A 45 -5.83 11.99 -15.80
N THR A 46 -4.56 11.59 -15.90
CA THR A 46 -3.57 12.28 -16.72
C THR A 46 -3.93 12.25 -18.20
N VAL A 47 -4.41 11.13 -18.71
CA VAL A 47 -4.90 11.01 -20.09
C VAL A 47 -6.14 11.89 -20.34
N ILE A 48 -7.09 11.91 -19.41
CA ILE A 48 -8.29 12.76 -19.49
C ILE A 48 -7.88 14.24 -19.52
N LEU A 49 -6.98 14.66 -18.63
CA LEU A 49 -6.52 16.05 -18.56
C LEU A 49 -5.65 16.45 -19.76
N TRP A 50 -4.88 15.51 -20.32
CA TRP A 50 -4.06 15.74 -21.50
C TRP A 50 -4.89 16.09 -22.75
N ASN A 51 -6.02 15.38 -22.90
CA ASN A 51 -6.96 15.57 -24.01
C ASN A 51 -7.97 16.71 -23.79
N ALA A 52 -8.06 17.25 -22.57
CA ALA A 52 -8.97 18.35 -22.28
C ALA A 52 -8.54 19.66 -22.99
N LYS A 53 -9.47 20.25 -23.76
CA LYS A 53 -9.26 21.55 -24.43
C LYS A 53 -9.05 22.70 -23.45
N SER A 54 -9.73 22.65 -22.30
CA SER A 54 -9.53 23.54 -21.16
C SER A 54 -9.65 22.77 -19.85
N LEU A 55 -8.87 23.21 -18.85
CA LEU A 55 -8.98 22.73 -17.47
C LEU A 55 -9.88 23.72 -16.72
N SER A 56 -11.12 23.33 -16.44
CA SER A 56 -11.93 24.08 -15.50
C SER A 56 -11.50 23.73 -14.07
N VAL A 57 -11.69 24.66 -13.14
CA VAL A 57 -11.42 24.43 -11.70
C VAL A 57 -12.19 23.20 -11.21
N LEU A 58 -13.46 23.06 -11.60
CA LEU A 58 -14.28 21.90 -11.24
C LEU A 58 -13.66 20.57 -11.70
N ARG A 59 -13.17 20.47 -12.94
CA ARG A 59 -12.50 19.26 -13.44
C ARG A 59 -11.23 18.96 -12.66
N ALA A 60 -10.45 19.98 -12.33
CA ALA A 60 -9.24 19.83 -11.53
C ALA A 60 -9.58 19.29 -10.13
N VAL A 61 -10.60 19.84 -9.47
CA VAL A 61 -11.07 19.39 -8.15
C VAL A 61 -11.53 17.94 -8.20
N ILE A 62 -12.33 17.55 -9.20
CA ILE A 62 -12.81 16.17 -9.34
C ILE A 62 -11.63 15.20 -9.53
N VAL A 63 -10.70 15.53 -10.43
CA VAL A 63 -9.52 14.68 -10.68
C VAL A 63 -8.65 14.54 -9.43
N THR A 64 -8.35 15.65 -8.75
CA THR A 64 -7.61 15.62 -7.50
C THR A 64 -8.33 14.79 -6.43
N GLY A 65 -9.65 14.97 -6.30
CA GLY A 65 -10.47 14.21 -5.36
C GLY A 65 -10.46 12.71 -5.63
N LEU A 66 -10.58 12.30 -6.89
CA LEU A 66 -10.50 10.89 -7.30
C LEU A 66 -9.13 10.28 -6.98
N VAL A 67 -8.05 11.00 -7.27
CA VAL A 67 -6.69 10.54 -6.96
C VAL A 67 -6.51 10.38 -5.45
N VAL A 68 -6.88 11.39 -4.65
CA VAL A 68 -6.76 11.34 -3.19
C VAL A 68 -7.59 10.21 -2.60
N LEU A 69 -8.85 10.07 -3.03
CA LEU A 69 -9.73 9.01 -2.57
C LEU A 69 -9.17 7.62 -2.92
N SER A 70 -8.66 7.45 -4.14
CA SER A 70 -8.08 6.17 -4.56
C SER A 70 -6.89 5.74 -3.72
N ILE A 71 -6.01 6.69 -3.35
CA ILE A 71 -4.87 6.42 -2.48
C ILE A 71 -5.37 6.09 -1.08
N TYR A 72 -6.29 6.89 -0.54
CA TYR A 72 -6.85 6.69 0.79
C TYR A 72 -7.48 5.29 0.95
N MET A 73 -8.23 4.83 -0.05
CA MET A 73 -8.92 3.53 0.02
C MET A 73 -7.99 2.32 0.02
N VAL A 74 -6.74 2.46 -0.46
CA VAL A 74 -5.78 1.34 -0.50
C VAL A 74 -4.75 1.40 0.62
N LEU A 75 -4.80 2.40 1.51
CA LEU A 75 -3.86 2.51 2.63
C LEU A 75 -4.15 1.42 3.66
N PRO A 76 -3.13 0.61 4.04
CA PRO A 76 -3.21 -0.24 5.22
C PRO A 76 -3.50 0.57 6.49
N GLU A 77 -4.22 -0.05 7.42
CA GLU A 77 -4.43 0.51 8.76
C GLU A 77 -3.12 0.50 9.55
N TYR A 78 -2.31 -0.55 9.36
CA TYR A 78 -1.03 -0.72 10.02
C TYR A 78 0.15 -0.58 9.05
N THR A 79 1.12 0.24 9.46
CA THR A 79 2.47 0.19 8.88
C THR A 79 3.18 -1.07 9.32
N ALA A 80 4.17 -1.51 8.54
CA ALA A 80 5.00 -2.67 8.87
C ALA A 80 5.58 -2.56 10.30
N LYS A 81 6.11 -1.37 10.65
CA LYS A 81 6.71 -1.13 11.98
C LYS A 81 5.68 -1.19 13.12
N GLN A 82 4.46 -0.70 12.89
CA GLN A 82 3.38 -0.77 13.88
C GLN A 82 2.95 -2.22 14.09
N ALA A 83 2.79 -3.00 13.01
CA ALA A 83 2.50 -4.42 13.08
C ALA A 83 3.57 -5.18 13.89
N ALA A 84 4.86 -4.93 13.62
CA ALA A 84 5.96 -5.53 14.39
C ALA A 84 5.94 -5.15 15.87
N ALA A 85 5.61 -3.90 16.19
CA ALA A 85 5.50 -3.43 17.57
C ALA A 85 4.31 -4.10 18.29
N LYS A 86 3.19 -4.24 17.59
CA LYS A 86 1.98 -4.88 18.11
C LYS A 86 2.21 -6.34 18.47
N ILE A 87 2.94 -7.08 17.63
CA ILE A 87 3.32 -8.47 17.93
C ILE A 87 4.12 -8.58 19.23
N ARG A 88 5.04 -7.64 19.48
CA ARG A 88 5.84 -7.64 20.72
C ARG A 88 5.03 -7.31 21.96
N THR A 89 3.90 -6.61 21.82
CA THR A 89 3.04 -6.24 22.94
C THR A 89 1.97 -7.28 23.23
N GLU A 90 1.46 -7.99 22.21
CA GLU A 90 0.37 -8.95 22.37
C GLU A 90 0.83 -10.38 22.63
N PHE A 91 2.01 -10.76 22.13
CA PHE A 91 2.56 -12.10 22.34
C PHE A 91 3.59 -12.05 23.46
N GLU A 92 3.25 -12.65 24.60
CA GLU A 92 4.18 -12.84 25.70
C GLU A 92 5.30 -13.80 25.29
N GLY A 93 6.52 -13.60 25.80
CA GLY A 93 7.64 -14.50 25.51
C GLY A 93 8.38 -14.23 24.19
N VAL A 94 7.95 -13.26 23.38
CA VAL A 94 8.66 -12.85 22.17
C VAL A 94 10.05 -12.32 22.49
N GLY A 95 11.08 -12.94 21.91
CA GLY A 95 12.47 -12.51 22.01
C GLY A 95 12.87 -11.62 20.85
N ARG A 96 12.74 -12.12 19.63
CA ARG A 96 13.09 -11.41 18.39
C ARG A 96 11.94 -11.49 17.39
N VAL A 97 11.66 -10.37 16.72
CA VAL A 97 10.74 -10.27 15.59
C VAL A 97 11.51 -9.74 14.40
N SER A 98 11.57 -10.51 13.32
CA SER A 98 12.15 -10.13 12.02
C SER A 98 11.07 -10.17 10.94
N PHE A 99 11.14 -9.24 9.98
CA PHE A 99 10.31 -9.34 8.79
C PHE A 99 10.77 -10.51 7.94
N SER A 100 9.79 -11.27 7.46
CA SER A 100 9.96 -12.26 6.41
C SER A 100 9.34 -11.73 5.11
N VAL A 101 9.39 -12.55 4.06
CA VAL A 101 8.67 -12.29 2.81
C VAL A 101 7.17 -12.32 3.10
N ASN A 102 6.44 -11.30 2.64
CA ASN A 102 4.98 -11.24 2.80
C ASN A 102 4.32 -12.48 2.18
N THR A 103 3.24 -12.93 2.80
CA THR A 103 2.51 -14.11 2.34
C THR A 103 1.34 -13.67 1.48
N PRO A 104 1.20 -14.19 0.25
CA PRO A 104 0.01 -13.93 -0.55
C PRO A 104 -1.19 -14.68 0.05
N VAL A 105 -2.33 -14.02 0.09
CA VAL A 105 -3.60 -14.60 0.52
C VAL A 105 -4.44 -14.88 -0.71
N ILE A 106 -4.87 -16.13 -0.86
CA ILE A 106 -5.84 -16.49 -1.88
C ILE A 106 -7.22 -16.23 -1.29
N SER A 107 -7.82 -15.10 -1.65
CA SER A 107 -9.20 -14.78 -1.32
C SER A 107 -10.14 -15.34 -2.39
N ASP A 108 -11.27 -15.90 -1.97
CA ASP A 108 -12.36 -16.32 -2.87
C ASP A 108 -13.10 -15.12 -3.49
N SER A 109 -12.90 -13.91 -2.94
CA SER A 109 -13.49 -12.67 -3.44
C SER A 109 -12.43 -11.63 -3.79
N PHE A 110 -12.44 -11.17 -5.05
CA PHE A 110 -11.57 -10.09 -5.52
C PHE A 110 -12.01 -8.74 -4.93
N SER A 111 -11.08 -8.02 -4.31
CA SER A 111 -11.26 -6.64 -3.87
C SER A 111 -10.19 -5.74 -4.48
N PRO A 112 -10.55 -4.71 -5.26
CA PRO A 112 -9.55 -3.81 -5.85
C PRO A 112 -8.88 -2.90 -4.82
N PHE A 113 -9.41 -2.81 -3.60
CA PHE A 113 -8.94 -1.89 -2.57
C PHE A 113 -8.26 -2.56 -1.38
N GLN A 114 -8.39 -3.88 -1.24
CA GLN A 114 -7.72 -4.64 -0.20
C GLN A 114 -6.48 -5.31 -0.75
N SER A 115 -5.48 -5.46 0.12
CA SER A 115 -4.28 -6.21 -0.20
C SER A 115 -4.56 -7.71 -0.23
N ASP A 116 -4.01 -8.39 -1.24
CA ASP A 116 -3.90 -9.85 -1.26
C ASP A 116 -2.62 -10.34 -0.53
N TRP A 117 -2.05 -9.51 0.37
CA TRP A 117 -0.78 -9.79 1.03
C TRP A 117 -0.84 -9.52 2.53
N TYR A 118 -0.36 -10.48 3.32
CA TYR A 118 -0.19 -10.32 4.75
C TYR A 118 1.26 -10.02 5.10
N TYR A 119 1.45 -9.13 6.09
CA TYR A 119 2.75 -8.97 6.72
C TYR A 119 3.14 -10.30 7.35
N THR A 120 4.32 -10.80 7.04
CA THR A 120 4.81 -12.06 7.62
C THR A 120 6.03 -11.77 8.46
N PHE A 121 6.01 -12.27 9.68
CA PHE A 121 7.03 -12.09 10.68
C PHE A 121 7.58 -13.44 11.10
N GLU A 122 8.89 -13.54 11.14
CA GLU A 122 9.57 -14.61 11.87
C GLU A 122 9.67 -14.16 13.34
N VAL A 123 9.07 -14.95 14.22
CA VAL A 123 9.07 -14.70 15.65
C VAL A 123 9.90 -15.79 16.31
N ILE A 124 10.90 -15.39 17.09
CA ILE A 124 11.72 -16.28 17.91
C ILE A 124 11.43 -15.94 19.36
N GLU A 125 10.91 -16.91 20.09
CA GLU A 125 10.66 -16.82 21.53
C GLU A 125 11.97 -16.78 22.31
N ARG A 126 11.92 -16.30 23.54
CA ARG A 126 13.08 -16.29 24.45
C ARG A 126 13.61 -17.70 24.73
N GLU A 127 12.76 -18.71 24.63
CA GLU A 127 13.09 -20.11 24.82
C GLU A 127 13.72 -20.76 23.58
N GLY A 128 13.78 -20.03 22.46
CA GLY A 128 14.43 -20.46 21.22
C GLY A 128 13.49 -21.08 20.18
N THR A 129 12.20 -21.26 20.51
CA THR A 129 11.18 -21.72 19.56
C THR A 129 10.89 -20.64 18.52
N GLY A 130 10.91 -21.00 17.23
CA GLY A 130 10.63 -20.10 16.12
C GLY A 130 9.32 -20.45 15.40
N TYR A 131 8.49 -19.45 15.12
CA TYR A 131 7.28 -19.60 14.31
C TYR A 131 7.06 -18.40 13.39
N TYR A 132 6.22 -18.58 12.37
CA TYR A 132 5.81 -17.49 11.50
C TYR A 132 4.45 -16.95 11.93
N LEU A 133 4.33 -15.65 11.92
CA LEU A 133 3.11 -14.96 12.25
C LEU A 133 2.74 -14.03 11.11
N MET A 134 1.51 -14.17 10.63
CA MET A 134 0.95 -13.39 9.55
C MET A 134 -0.04 -12.39 10.14
N MET A 135 0.02 -11.15 9.72
CA MET A 135 -0.90 -10.10 10.14
C MET A 135 -1.57 -9.49 8.91
N ASP A 136 -2.89 -9.36 8.98
CA ASP A 136 -3.65 -8.61 7.98
C ASP A 136 -3.29 -7.12 8.08
N PRO A 137 -2.87 -6.45 6.98
CA PRO A 137 -2.56 -5.03 7.00
C PRO A 137 -3.76 -4.11 7.23
N HIS A 138 -4.99 -4.63 7.07
CA HIS A 138 -6.25 -3.90 7.17
C HIS A 138 -7.12 -4.32 8.37
N SER A 139 -6.66 -5.27 9.19
CA SER A 139 -7.37 -5.67 10.40
C SER A 139 -6.42 -5.95 11.55
N ASP A 140 -7.00 -6.19 12.72
CA ASP A 140 -6.29 -6.59 13.92
C ASP A 140 -6.01 -8.11 13.99
N ASP A 141 -6.36 -8.85 12.94
CA ASP A 141 -6.30 -10.30 12.95
C ASP A 141 -4.88 -10.83 12.67
N PHE A 142 -4.52 -11.85 13.44
CA PHE A 142 -3.27 -12.58 13.32
C PHE A 142 -3.54 -14.04 12.99
N MET A 143 -2.76 -14.57 12.05
CA MET A 143 -2.75 -16.00 11.73
C MET A 143 -1.37 -16.57 12.05
N VAL A 144 -1.32 -17.59 12.90
CA VAL A 144 -0.06 -18.26 13.26
C VAL A 144 0.17 -19.43 12.31
N LYS A 145 1.36 -19.46 11.70
CA LYS A 145 1.84 -20.62 10.95
C LYS A 145 3.01 -21.22 11.72
N GLN A 146 2.75 -22.34 12.42
CA GLN A 146 3.80 -23.11 13.07
C GLN A 146 4.71 -23.74 12.00
N ASN A 147 6.00 -23.84 12.31
CA ASN A 147 6.92 -24.64 11.49
C ASN A 147 6.47 -26.10 11.56
N GLU A 148 6.22 -26.70 10.40
CA GLU A 148 6.16 -28.16 10.24
C GLU A 148 7.55 -28.78 10.39
#